data_AF-A0A7Y5ZH78-F1
#
_entry.id   AF-A0A7Y5ZH78-F1
#
_cell.length_a   1.000
_cell.length_b   1.000
_cell.length_c   1.000
_cell.angle_alpha   90.00
_cell.angle_beta   90.00
_cell.angle_gamma   90.00
#
_symmetry.space_group_name_H-M   'P 1'
#
loop_
_entity.id
_entity.type
_entity.pdbx_description
1 polymer ?
#
loop_
_entity_poly.entity_id
_entity_poly.type
_entity_poly.pdbx_seq_one_letter_code
_entity_poly.pdbx_strand_id
1 'polypeptide(L)'
;MKESHTVELTEPASVHGPGRAPAGMPLTIRLGEREYAALVRIARARETTAAALIEQLVLHALAKTEVPPPADSHPARRHTTYEEATAGFRRDTAVRTAPDM
;
A
#
# COMPACT_ATOMS: atom_id res chain seq x y z
N MET A 1 -37.77 2.59 -26.36
CA MET A 1 -36.90 1.70 -25.54
C MET A 1 -35.44 2.09 -25.74
N LYS A 2 -34.85 2.73 -24.73
CA LYS A 2 -33.44 2.62 -24.31
C LYS A 2 -33.28 3.59 -23.14
N GLU A 3 -33.58 3.10 -21.95
CA GLU A 3 -33.27 3.82 -20.71
C GLU A 3 -31.81 3.50 -20.37
N SER A 4 -30.97 4.52 -20.43
CA SER A 4 -29.58 4.45 -20.01
C SER A 4 -29.55 4.51 -18.49
N HIS A 5 -29.40 3.36 -17.83
CA HIS A 5 -29.10 3.32 -16.40
C HIS A 5 -27.68 3.83 -16.16
N THR A 6 -27.54 5.13 -15.93
CA THR A 6 -26.37 5.71 -15.29
C THR A 6 -26.35 5.20 -13.86
N VAL A 7 -25.48 4.23 -13.58
CA VAL A 7 -25.17 3.80 -12.22
C VAL A 7 -24.39 4.95 -11.58
N GLU A 8 -25.08 5.79 -10.81
CA GLU A 8 -24.40 6.67 -9.85
C GLU A 8 -23.57 5.79 -8.93
N LEU A 9 -22.24 5.81 -9.13
CA LEU A 9 -21.30 5.29 -8.16
C LEU A 9 -21.40 6.21 -6.93
N THR A 10 -22.31 5.89 -6.02
CA THR A 10 -22.25 6.36 -4.66
C THR A 10 -20.88 5.96 -4.12
N GLU A 11 -20.02 6.94 -3.87
CA GLU A 11 -18.73 6.72 -3.23
C GLU A 11 -18.95 5.84 -1.98
N PRO A 12 -18.17 4.77 -1.77
CA PRO A 12 -18.35 3.97 -0.58
C PRO A 12 -18.14 4.89 0.62
N ALA A 13 -19.19 5.01 1.45
CA ALA A 13 -19.14 5.77 2.69
C ALA A 13 -17.88 5.35 3.45
N SER A 14 -16.86 6.19 3.39
CA SER A 14 -15.58 5.88 4.00
C SER A 14 -15.81 5.89 5.50
N VAL A 15 -15.80 4.72 6.12
CA VAL A 15 -15.98 4.55 7.57
C VAL A 15 -14.67 4.96 8.24
N HIS A 16 -14.34 6.25 8.19
CA HIS A 16 -13.28 6.84 8.99
C HIS A 16 -13.86 7.18 10.37
N GLY A 17 -13.96 6.15 11.22
CA GLY A 17 -14.10 6.38 12.66
C GLY A 17 -12.84 7.06 13.20
N PRO A 18 -12.96 7.90 14.25
CA PRO A 18 -11.81 8.57 14.86
C PRO A 18 -10.97 7.55 15.62
N GLY A 19 -10.00 6.96 14.92
CA GLY A 19 -9.17 5.90 15.48
C GLY A 19 -8.24 5.36 14.41
N ARG A 20 -7.16 6.10 14.16
CA ARG A 20 -5.87 5.64 13.62
C ARG A 20 -5.96 4.39 12.74
N ALA A 21 -6.06 4.58 11.42
CA ALA A 21 -5.75 3.49 10.50
C ALA A 21 -4.32 3.01 10.84
N PRO A 22 -4.11 1.71 11.13
CA PRO A 22 -2.77 1.17 11.34
C PRO A 22 -1.95 1.49 10.08
N ALA A 23 -0.68 1.83 10.25
CA ALA A 23 0.21 2.27 9.17
C ALA A 23 0.18 1.25 8.01
N GLY A 24 -0.60 1.54 6.97
CA GLY A 24 -0.94 0.59 5.92
C GLY A 24 -1.87 1.20 4.87
N MET A 25 -1.92 0.56 3.70
CA MET A 25 -2.81 0.95 2.61
C MET A 25 -4.27 0.68 3.01
N PRO A 26 -5.18 1.66 2.92
CA PRO A 26 -6.58 1.44 3.27
C PRO A 26 -7.22 0.42 2.32
N LEU A 27 -7.85 -0.61 2.90
CA LEU A 27 -8.62 -1.61 2.15
C LEU A 27 -10.10 -1.25 2.18
N THR A 28 -10.73 -1.19 1.00
CA THR A 28 -12.18 -1.05 0.88
C THR A 28 -12.78 -2.39 0.51
N ILE A 29 -13.66 -2.91 1.37
CA ILE A 29 -14.33 -4.20 1.17
C ILE A 29 -15.83 -3.95 1.08
N ARG A 30 -16.47 -4.50 0.06
CA ARG A 30 -17.93 -4.44 -0.09
C ARG A 30 -18.56 -5.63 0.59
N LEU A 31 -19.41 -5.35 1.59
CA LEU A 31 -20.22 -6.34 2.29
C LEU A 31 -21.69 -6.04 2.01
N GLY A 32 -22.53 -7.07 2.01
CA GLY A 32 -23.97 -6.86 2.07
C GLY A 32 -24.38 -6.30 3.43
N GLU A 33 -25.59 -5.75 3.49
CA GLU A 33 -26.10 -5.06 4.68
C GLU A 33 -26.19 -6.00 5.90
N ARG A 34 -26.68 -7.23 5.68
CA ARG A 34 -26.83 -8.24 6.74
C ARG A 34 -25.48 -8.69 7.29
N GLU A 35 -24.51 -8.88 6.40
CA GLU A 35 -23.15 -9.30 6.71
C GLU A 35 -22.43 -8.21 7.51
N TYR A 36 -22.57 -6.95 7.08
CA TYR A 36 -21.99 -5.81 7.79
C TYR A 36 -22.62 -5.65 9.19
N ALA A 37 -23.95 -5.74 9.30
CA ALA A 37 -24.64 -5.66 10.60
C ALA A 37 -24.19 -6.78 11.56
N ALA A 38 -24.04 -8.01 11.05
CA ALA A 38 -23.55 -9.14 11.84
C ALA A 38 -22.11 -8.89 12.32
N LEU A 39 -21.23 -8.40 11.44
CA LEU A 39 -19.85 -8.08 11.77
C LEU A 39 -19.75 -7.01 12.86
N VAL A 40 -20.51 -5.91 12.73
CA VAL A 40 -20.54 -4.83 13.73
C VAL A 40 -21.05 -5.35 15.07
N ARG A 41 -22.07 -6.21 15.07
CA ARG A 41 -22.59 -6.84 16.31
C ARG A 41 -21.53 -7.70 17.00
N ILE A 42 -20.78 -8.50 16.24
CA ILE A 42 -19.71 -9.34 16.78
C ILE A 42 -18.56 -8.47 17.32
N ALA A 43 -18.17 -7.42 16.59
CA ALA A 43 -17.13 -6.49 17.02
C ALA A 43 -17.50 -5.84 18.36
N ARG A 44 -18.74 -5.37 18.50
CA ARG A 44 -19.24 -4.78 19.74
C ARG A 44 -19.23 -5.77 20.91
N ALA A 45 -19.65 -7.01 20.68
CA ALA A 45 -19.63 -8.07 21.71
C ALA A 45 -18.20 -8.44 22.17
N ARG A 46 -17.19 -8.11 21.37
CA ARG A 46 -15.76 -8.38 21.63
C ARG A 46 -14.98 -7.11 21.99
N GLU A 47 -15.68 -6.00 22.26
CA GLU A 47 -15.07 -4.71 22.61
C GLU A 47 -14.01 -4.26 21.59
N THR A 48 -14.27 -4.49 20.30
CA THR A 48 -13.35 -4.17 19.20
C THR A 48 -14.08 -3.52 18.02
N THR A 49 -13.37 -3.27 16.92
CA THR A 49 -13.93 -2.66 15.70
C THR A 49 -14.09 -3.70 14.58
N ALA A 50 -15.03 -3.44 13.66
CA ALA A 50 -15.21 -4.28 12.47
C ALA A 50 -13.92 -4.33 11.62
N ALA A 51 -13.20 -3.21 11.52
CA ALA A 51 -11.92 -3.13 10.83
C ALA A 51 -10.86 -4.04 11.45
N ALA A 52 -10.73 -4.05 12.78
CA ALA A 52 -9.77 -4.92 13.48
C ALA A 52 -10.09 -6.41 13.30
N LEU A 53 -11.37 -6.80 13.30
CA LEU A 53 -11.77 -8.18 13.02
C LEU A 53 -11.45 -8.61 11.59
N ILE A 54 -11.70 -7.73 10.61
CA ILE A 54 -11.35 -7.96 9.21
C ILE A 54 -9.84 -8.09 9.05
N GLU A 55 -9.07 -7.21 9.68
CA GLU A 55 -7.61 -7.26 9.67
C GLU A 55 -7.10 -8.60 10.20
N GLN A 56 -7.60 -9.04 11.36
CA GLN A 56 -7.26 -10.35 11.93
C GLN A 56 -7.62 -11.51 11.00
N LEU A 57 -8.79 -11.46 10.35
CA LEU A 57 -9.23 -12.47 9.39
C LEU A 57 -8.30 -12.52 8.17
N VAL A 58 -7.95 -11.36 7.62
CA VAL A 58 -7.05 -11.25 6.46
C VAL A 58 -5.66 -11.75 6.81
N LEU A 59 -5.09 -11.31 7.92
CA LEU A 59 -3.78 -11.78 8.39
C LEU A 59 -3.77 -13.29 8.63
N HIS A 60 -4.84 -13.83 9.21
CA HIS A 60 -4.99 -15.27 9.42
C HIS A 60 -5.09 -16.06 8.11
N ALA A 61 -5.83 -15.55 7.13
CA ALA A 61 -5.95 -16.17 5.81
C ALA A 61 -4.60 -16.16 5.08
N LEU A 62 -3.90 -15.02 5.08
CA LEU A 62 -2.59 -14.89 4.44
C LEU A 62 -1.54 -15.80 5.08
N ALA A 63 -1.55 -15.96 6.40
CA ALA A 63 -0.64 -16.86 7.10
C ALA A 63 -0.79 -18.34 6.69
N LYS A 64 -1.95 -18.71 6.13
CA LYS A 64 -2.28 -20.07 5.69
C LYS A 64 -2.27 -20.24 4.17
N THR A 65 -2.22 -19.14 3.43
CA THR A 65 -2.24 -19.18 1.97
C THR A 65 -0.83 -19.53 1.49
N GLU A 66 -0.70 -20.51 0.61
CA GLU A 66 0.57 -20.77 -0.04
C GLU A 66 0.98 -19.54 -0.85
N VAL A 67 2.14 -18.98 -0.50
CA VAL A 67 2.70 -17.83 -1.20
C VAL A 67 3.38 -18.37 -2.46
N PRO A 68 2.95 -17.98 -3.66
CA PRO A 68 3.66 -18.39 -4.88
C PRO A 68 5.11 -17.88 -4.80
N PRO A 69 6.06 -18.62 -5.38
CA PRO A 69 7.45 -18.18 -5.40
C PRO A 69 7.53 -16.76 -5.97
N PRO A 70 8.45 -15.90 -5.48
CA PRO A 70 8.62 -14.57 -6.02
C PRO A 70 8.73 -14.65 -7.53
N ALA A 71 7.90 -13.89 -8.24
CA ALA A 71 8.00 -13.84 -9.69
C ALA A 71 9.42 -13.40 -10.06
N ASP A 72 10.03 -14.06 -11.05
CA ASP A 72 11.36 -13.68 -11.52
C ASP A 72 11.34 -12.21 -11.97
N SER A 73 11.88 -11.33 -11.14
CA SER A 73 11.96 -9.91 -11.43
C SER A 73 13.06 -9.71 -12.47
N HIS A 74 12.66 -9.56 -13.72
CA HIS A 74 13.58 -9.11 -14.76
C HIS A 74 13.58 -7.58 -14.69
N PRO A 75 14.65 -6.94 -14.21
CA PRO A 75 14.68 -5.49 -14.14
C PRO A 75 14.43 -4.92 -15.53
N ALA A 76 13.40 -4.08 -15.66
CA ALA A 76 12.96 -3.52 -16.95
C ALA A 76 14.04 -2.64 -17.60
N ARG A 77 15.06 -2.24 -16.83
CA ARG A 77 16.24 -1.52 -17.30
C ARG A 77 17.48 -2.17 -16.70
N ARG A 78 18.56 -2.24 -17.48
CA ARG A 78 19.87 -2.63 -16.95
C ARG A 78 20.22 -1.66 -15.82
N HIS A 79 20.52 -2.19 -14.65
CA HIS A 79 21.08 -1.39 -13.57
C HIS A 79 22.43 -0.88 -14.05
N THR A 80 22.68 0.43 -13.96
CA THR A 80 23.99 1.01 -14.20
C THR A 80 24.93 0.56 -13.09
N THR A 81 26.09 0.05 -13.44
CA THR A 81 27.10 -0.31 -12.44
C THR A 81 27.71 0.95 -11.83
N TYR A 82 28.31 0.81 -10.65
CA TYR A 82 29.05 1.92 -10.02
C TYR A 82 30.15 2.47 -10.93
N GLU A 83 30.85 1.59 -11.66
CA GLU A 83 31.89 1.97 -12.61
C GLU A 83 31.32 2.79 -13.77
N GLU A 84 30.18 2.37 -14.35
CA GLU A 84 29.48 3.13 -15.39
C GLU A 84 29.00 4.50 -14.88
N ALA A 85 28.50 4.55 -13.64
CA ALA A 85 28.05 5.79 -13.02
C ALA A 85 29.19 6.79 -12.72
N THR A 86 30.43 6.29 -12.53
CA THR A 86 31.59 7.10 -12.13
C THR A 86 32.58 7.35 -13.27
N ALA A 87 32.38 6.76 -14.45
CA ALA A 87 33.26 6.92 -15.61
C ALA A 87 33.45 8.39 -16.07
N GLY A 88 32.50 9.27 -15.75
CA GLY A 88 32.58 10.71 -16.05
C GLY A 88 33.09 11.58 -14.91
N PHE A 89 33.37 11.02 -13.73
CA PHE A 89 33.76 11.80 -12.56
C PHE A 89 35.17 12.36 -12.71
N ARG A 90 35.30 13.68 -12.86
CA ARG A 90 36.58 14.39 -12.72
C ARG A 90 36.56 15.16 -11.41
N ARG A 91 37.53 14.85 -10.55
CA ARG A 91 37.78 15.62 -9.34
C ARG A 91 38.31 16.99 -9.74
N ASP A 92 37.63 18.06 -9.36
CA ASP A 92 38.14 19.42 -9.55
C ASP A 92 39.51 19.52 -8.86
N THR A 93 40.56 19.68 -9.66
CA THR A 93 41.93 19.84 -9.17
C THR A 93 41.99 21.10 -8.32
N ALA A 94 42.50 20.91 -7.10
CA ALA A 94 42.65 21.91 -6.06
C ALA A 94 42.99 23.31 -6.60
N VAL A 95 42.20 24.29 -6.16
CA VAL A 95 42.49 25.72 -6.31
C VAL A 95 43.96 25.94 -6.00
N ARG A 96 44.70 26.35 -7.03
CA ARG A 96 46.12 26.69 -7.03
C ARG A 96 46.39 27.59 -5.82
N THR A 97 47.13 27.09 -4.84
CA THR A 97 47.70 27.90 -3.76
C THR A 97 48.48 29.05 -4.42
N ALA A 98 48.07 30.28 -4.11
CA ALA A 98 48.77 31.47 -4.58
C ALA A 98 50.20 31.47 -4.03
N PRO A 99 51.22 31.90 -4.80
CA PRO A 99 52.56 32.07 -4.26
C PRO A 99 52.59 33.30 -3.35
N ASP A 100 53.17 33.14 -2.16
CA ASP A 100 53.53 34.22 -1.23
C ASP A 100 54.35 35.28 -1.97
N MET A 101 53.92 36.53 -1.85
CA MET A 101 54.69 37.75 -2.11
C MET A 101 54.46 38.69 -0.93
#